data_AF-A0AAE1W259-F1
#
_entry.id   AF-A0AAE1W259-F1
#
_cell.length_a   1.000
_cell.length_b   1.000
_cell.length_c   1.000
_cell.angle_alpha   90.00
_cell.angle_beta   90.00
_cell.angle_gamma   90.00
#
_symmetry.space_group_name_H-M   'P 1'
#
loop_
_entity.id
_entity.type
_entity.pdbx_description
1 polymer ?
#
loop_
_entity_poly.entity_id
_entity_poly.type
_entity_poly.pdbx_seq_one_letter_code
_entity_poly.pdbx_strand_id
1 'polypeptide(L)'
;MKMLSYWKAILTVINCGIIVVHAADFDDLFQASWAPDHIVVQGAQIALSLDSSTGCVCMQMASEGPNRDELDFEFLGNVSGEPYVVQTNLYVNGTGNREQRHYLWFDPTKDFHTYSFFWNKRAILFLVDDIPIREFPNKEKKGVAYPRSQAMGVHGSLWNADDWATQGGRVKTNWSHSPFVVEFQSLEIDACQLSPDGADDPVVKCGKSGQFWWDKPVVKEVNKQRKRQLKWIRDNFLIYDYCQDVARFTEGMLRECLQR
;
A
#
# COMPACT_ATOMS: atom_id res chain seq x y z
N MET A 1 -4.92 -25.43 17.09
CA MET A 1 -6.22 -25.96 16.57
C MET A 1 -6.56 -25.15 15.34
N LYS A 2 -6.83 -25.77 14.18
CA LYS A 2 -7.19 -25.02 12.96
C LYS A 2 -8.64 -24.51 13.11
N MET A 3 -8.86 -23.20 12.96
CA MET A 3 -10.17 -22.69 12.53
C MET A 3 -9.99 -21.98 11.20
N LEU A 4 -10.48 -22.63 10.15
CA LEU A 4 -10.89 -21.98 8.92
C LEU A 4 -12.23 -21.30 9.21
N SER A 5 -12.42 -20.04 8.82
CA SER A 5 -13.73 -19.40 8.70
C SER A 5 -13.62 -18.28 7.69
N TYR A 6 -14.61 -18.19 6.81
CA TYR A 6 -14.56 -17.44 5.55
C TYR A 6 -15.87 -16.63 5.40
N TRP A 7 -15.74 -15.35 5.06
CA TRP A 7 -16.75 -14.44 4.47
C TRP A 7 -18.03 -14.06 5.22
N LYS A 8 -18.26 -12.74 5.37
CA LYS A 8 -19.10 -11.95 4.42
C LYS A 8 -19.11 -10.46 4.78
N ALA A 9 -18.85 -9.59 3.80
CA ALA A 9 -19.26 -8.18 3.87
C ALA A 9 -20.71 -8.06 3.37
N ILE A 10 -21.54 -7.30 4.08
CA ILE A 10 -22.88 -6.89 3.64
C ILE A 10 -22.75 -5.46 3.13
N LEU A 11 -22.94 -5.24 1.83
CA LEU A 11 -23.16 -3.88 1.31
C LEU A 11 -24.52 -3.82 0.64
N THR A 12 -25.40 -2.96 1.15
CA THR A 12 -26.75 -2.77 0.61
C THR A 12 -26.69 -1.92 -0.65
N VAL A 13 -27.07 -2.49 -1.79
CA VAL A 13 -27.23 -1.73 -3.04
C VAL A 13 -28.47 -0.85 -2.94
N ILE A 14 -28.28 0.47 -2.90
CA ILE A 14 -29.32 1.44 -3.26
C ILE A 14 -28.95 2.04 -4.61
N ASN A 15 -29.88 1.94 -5.56
CA ASN A 15 -29.70 2.33 -6.94
C ASN A 15 -30.17 3.78 -7.18
N CYS A 16 -29.59 4.41 -8.21
CA CYS A 16 -29.98 5.69 -8.82
C CYS A 16 -29.48 7.00 -8.15
N GLY A 17 -28.77 7.81 -8.96
CA GLY A 17 -28.44 9.21 -8.69
C GLY A 17 -27.12 9.43 -7.94
N ILE A 18 -26.15 10.06 -8.63
CA ILE A 18 -24.86 10.60 -8.15
C ILE A 18 -24.60 10.38 -6.64
N ILE A 19 -24.05 9.21 -6.30
CA ILE A 19 -23.54 8.94 -4.96
C ILE A 19 -22.06 9.32 -4.97
N VAL A 20 -21.73 10.46 -4.38
CA VAL A 20 -20.42 10.60 -3.74
C VAL A 20 -20.44 9.57 -2.62
N VAL A 21 -19.55 8.58 -2.67
CA VAL A 21 -19.44 7.59 -1.60
C VAL A 21 -18.99 8.36 -0.36
N HIS A 22 -19.93 8.59 0.56
CA HIS A 22 -19.58 9.00 1.91
C HIS A 22 -18.61 7.94 2.45
N ALA A 23 -17.52 8.37 3.09
CA ALA A 23 -16.57 7.46 3.72
C ALA A 23 -17.36 6.44 4.56
N ALA A 24 -17.23 5.17 4.22
CA ALA A 24 -17.93 4.11 4.94
C ALA A 24 -17.37 4.03 6.36
N ASP A 25 -18.22 3.70 7.33
CA ASP A 25 -17.76 3.48 8.69
C ASP A 25 -16.80 2.27 8.70
N PHE A 26 -15.80 2.28 9.59
CA PHE A 26 -14.72 1.28 9.58
C PHE A 26 -15.24 -0.16 9.62
N ASP A 27 -16.27 -0.40 10.44
CA ASP A 27 -16.89 -1.72 10.65
C ASP A 27 -17.58 -2.28 9.39
N ASP A 28 -17.91 -1.44 8.39
CA ASP A 28 -18.46 -1.88 7.11
C ASP A 28 -17.39 -2.45 6.16
N LEU A 29 -16.13 -2.02 6.30
CA LEU A 29 -15.03 -2.32 5.38
C LEU A 29 -13.93 -3.20 5.97
N PHE A 30 -13.69 -3.13 7.28
CA PHE A 30 -12.54 -3.73 7.94
C PHE A 30 -12.93 -4.54 9.18
N GLN A 31 -12.07 -5.50 9.53
CA GLN A 31 -12.24 -6.34 10.71
C GLN A 31 -10.90 -6.50 11.42
N ALA A 32 -10.90 -6.48 12.75
CA ALA A 32 -9.72 -6.73 13.56
C ALA A 32 -9.22 -8.17 13.35
N SER A 33 -8.04 -8.34 12.76
CA SER A 33 -7.42 -9.65 12.56
C SER A 33 -6.63 -10.14 13.77
N TRP A 34 -6.15 -9.22 14.62
CA TRP A 34 -5.36 -9.48 15.81
C TRP A 34 -5.50 -8.31 16.82
N ALA A 35 -5.28 -8.58 18.12
CA ALA A 35 -5.36 -7.63 19.25
C ALA A 35 -6.47 -6.55 19.12
N PRO A 36 -7.76 -6.95 19.09
CA PRO A 36 -8.87 -6.00 18.93
C PRO A 36 -8.97 -4.98 20.08
N ASP A 37 -8.42 -5.29 21.24
CA ASP A 37 -8.26 -4.42 22.41
C ASP A 37 -7.24 -3.29 22.21
N HIS A 38 -6.36 -3.41 21.22
CA HIS A 38 -5.42 -2.36 20.79
C HIS A 38 -5.98 -1.46 19.68
N ILE A 39 -7.22 -1.69 19.24
CA ILE A 39 -7.88 -0.96 18.16
C ILE A 39 -9.02 -0.11 18.75
N VAL A 40 -8.97 1.20 18.52
CA VAL A 40 -10.00 2.13 18.98
C VAL A 40 -10.66 2.78 17.76
N VAL A 41 -11.97 2.59 17.60
CA VAL A 41 -12.77 3.19 16.53
C VAL A 41 -13.63 4.31 17.11
N GLN A 42 -13.56 5.50 16.51
CA GLN A 42 -14.33 6.68 16.90
C GLN A 42 -14.94 7.34 15.65
N GLY A 43 -16.17 6.93 15.31
CA GLY A 43 -16.77 7.28 14.02
C GLY A 43 -15.91 6.76 12.86
N ALA A 44 -15.57 7.65 11.92
CA ALA A 44 -14.75 7.32 10.75
C ALA A 44 -13.22 7.26 11.02
N GLN A 45 -12.78 7.42 12.26
CA GLN A 45 -11.37 7.39 12.66
C GLN A 45 -11.03 6.08 13.41
N ILE A 46 -9.86 5.51 13.13
CA ILE A 46 -9.32 4.32 13.79
C ILE A 46 -7.93 4.65 14.33
N ALA A 47 -7.69 4.35 15.60
CA ALA A 47 -6.36 4.34 16.18
C ALA A 47 -5.89 2.90 16.40
N LEU A 48 -4.70 2.55 15.91
CA LEU A 48 -3.98 1.34 16.32
C LEU A 48 -2.92 1.73 17.35
N SER A 49 -2.88 1.01 18.47
CA SER A 49 -2.01 1.32 19.61
C SER A 49 -1.00 0.21 19.90
N LEU A 50 0.14 0.60 20.46
CA LEU A 50 1.35 -0.21 20.45
C LEU A 50 2.15 -0.16 21.74
N ASP A 51 2.38 -1.30 22.36
CA ASP A 51 3.23 -1.45 23.54
C ASP A 51 4.37 -2.47 23.32
N SER A 52 5.07 -2.85 24.40
CA SER A 52 6.21 -3.80 24.42
C SER A 52 6.00 -5.18 23.78
N SER A 53 4.81 -5.45 23.24
CA SER A 53 4.51 -6.63 22.43
C SER A 53 4.82 -6.50 20.92
N THR A 54 4.82 -5.30 20.32
CA THR A 54 4.80 -5.09 18.85
C THR A 54 5.37 -3.70 18.39
N GLY A 55 5.81 -3.48 17.12
CA GLY A 55 6.10 -2.12 16.56
C GLY A 55 6.72 -1.87 15.16
N CYS A 56 5.90 -1.66 14.12
CA CYS A 56 6.22 -0.95 12.85
C CYS A 56 4.93 -0.68 12.03
N VAL A 57 4.66 0.52 11.53
CA VAL A 57 3.42 0.78 10.76
C VAL A 57 3.54 0.22 9.33
N CYS A 58 2.57 -0.58 8.90
CA CYS A 58 2.41 -1.00 7.50
C CYS A 58 0.95 -0.85 7.05
N MET A 59 0.75 -0.21 5.90
CA MET A 59 -0.48 -0.22 5.11
C MET A 59 -0.19 -0.93 3.80
N GLN A 60 -0.94 -1.99 3.48
CA GLN A 60 -0.64 -2.86 2.35
C GLN A 60 -1.89 -3.32 1.61
N MET A 61 -1.75 -3.57 0.30
CA MET A 61 -2.68 -4.39 -0.46
C MET A 61 -2.03 -5.75 -0.69
N ALA A 62 -2.67 -6.86 -0.31
CA ALA A 62 -2.08 -8.20 -0.44
C ALA A 62 -3.10 -9.25 -0.91
N SER A 63 -2.68 -10.20 -1.75
CA SER A 63 -3.44 -11.44 -2.00
C SER A 63 -3.07 -12.53 -1.00
N GLU A 64 -3.88 -13.60 -0.95
CA GLU A 64 -3.61 -14.72 -0.04
C GLU A 64 -2.55 -15.70 -0.58
N GLY A 65 -1.84 -16.35 0.34
CA GLY A 65 -0.95 -17.48 0.05
C GLY A 65 0.54 -17.12 -0.12
N PRO A 66 1.39 -18.13 -0.42
CA PRO A 66 2.84 -17.97 -0.46
C PRO A 66 3.33 -17.25 -1.73
N ASN A 67 2.57 -17.34 -2.83
CA ASN A 67 2.90 -16.69 -4.11
C ASN A 67 2.11 -15.39 -4.28
N ARG A 68 1.82 -14.68 -3.18
CA ARG A 68 0.96 -13.50 -3.22
C ARG A 68 1.53 -12.34 -4.03
N ASP A 69 0.63 -11.55 -4.58
CA ASP A 69 0.90 -10.19 -5.04
C ASP A 69 0.72 -9.24 -3.84
N GLU A 70 1.58 -8.24 -3.69
CA GLU A 70 1.56 -7.33 -2.52
C GLU A 70 2.09 -5.94 -2.89
N LEU A 71 1.44 -4.88 -2.41
CA LEU A 71 1.83 -3.48 -2.57
C LEU A 71 1.93 -2.84 -1.17
N ASP A 72 3.07 -2.25 -0.84
CA ASP A 72 3.35 -1.83 0.54
C ASP A 72 3.59 -0.32 0.67
N PHE A 73 3.06 0.25 1.75
CA PHE A 73 3.46 1.52 2.36
C PHE A 73 3.87 1.23 3.81
N GLU A 74 5.16 1.27 4.10
CA GLU A 74 5.72 1.01 5.43
C GLU A 74 6.32 2.30 5.98
N PHE A 75 5.84 2.76 7.13
CA PHE A 75 6.30 4.00 7.77
C PHE A 75 7.32 3.66 8.84
N LEU A 76 8.59 3.88 8.50
CA LEU A 76 9.72 3.59 9.37
C LEU A 76 9.88 4.78 10.31
N GLY A 77 9.58 4.55 11.59
CA GLY A 77 9.75 5.53 12.66
C GLY A 77 11.22 5.90 12.89
N ASN A 78 11.43 6.96 13.68
CA ASN A 78 12.77 7.46 13.98
C ASN A 78 12.83 8.04 15.40
N VAL A 79 14.04 8.42 15.84
CA VAL A 79 14.20 9.15 17.10
C VAL A 79 13.65 10.57 16.99
N SER A 80 13.21 11.15 18.12
CA SER A 80 12.63 12.50 18.16
C SER A 80 13.54 13.54 17.51
N GLY A 81 13.02 14.27 16.52
CA GLY A 81 13.75 15.29 15.76
C GLY A 81 14.33 14.81 14.44
N GLU A 82 14.41 13.49 14.21
CA GLU A 82 14.82 12.91 12.93
C GLU A 82 13.60 12.57 12.05
N PRO A 83 13.70 12.67 10.71
CA PRO A 83 12.57 12.46 9.80
C PRO A 83 12.14 10.99 9.75
N TYR A 84 10.83 10.78 9.60
CA TYR A 84 10.25 9.49 9.20
C TYR A 84 10.64 9.13 7.77
N VAL A 85 10.70 7.83 7.49
CA VAL A 85 10.95 7.30 6.14
C VAL A 85 9.75 6.50 5.68
N VAL A 86 9.24 6.79 4.48
CA VAL A 86 8.23 5.98 3.80
C VAL A 86 8.92 5.01 2.87
N GLN A 87 8.88 3.72 3.22
CA GLN A 87 9.26 2.63 2.33
C GLN A 87 8.03 2.21 1.50
N THR A 88 8.25 1.95 0.22
CA THR A 88 7.29 1.29 -0.66
C THR A 88 7.91 -0.01 -1.18
N ASN A 89 7.14 -1.07 -1.27
CA ASN A 89 7.59 -2.34 -1.83
C ASN A 89 6.55 -2.95 -2.78
N LEU A 90 6.95 -3.97 -3.52
CA LEU A 90 6.11 -4.62 -4.52
C LEU A 90 6.49 -6.10 -4.67
N TYR A 91 5.59 -6.99 -4.25
CA TYR A 91 5.67 -8.42 -4.53
C TYR A 91 4.79 -8.77 -5.72
N VAL A 92 5.30 -9.65 -6.57
CA VAL A 92 4.51 -10.28 -7.64
C VAL A 92 4.84 -11.76 -7.66
N ASN A 93 3.82 -12.61 -7.63
CA ASN A 93 3.97 -14.07 -7.50
C ASN A 93 4.91 -14.47 -6.35
N GLY A 94 4.78 -13.84 -5.18
CA GLY A 94 5.61 -14.08 -3.98
C GLY A 94 7.03 -13.49 -4.03
N THR A 95 7.44 -12.90 -5.16
CA THR A 95 8.78 -12.33 -5.32
C THR A 95 8.74 -10.82 -5.04
N GLY A 96 9.29 -10.38 -3.90
CA GLY A 96 9.45 -8.97 -3.52
C GLY A 96 10.81 -8.40 -3.92
N ASN A 97 11.53 -7.81 -2.95
CA ASN A 97 12.84 -7.16 -3.12
C ASN A 97 12.81 -5.91 -4.03
N ARG A 98 11.77 -5.08 -3.93
CA ARG A 98 11.60 -3.88 -4.75
C ARG A 98 11.42 -2.63 -3.91
N GLU A 99 12.18 -2.50 -2.84
CA GLU A 99 12.03 -1.40 -1.90
C GLU A 99 12.48 -0.06 -2.52
N GLN A 100 11.68 0.99 -2.32
CA GLN A 100 12.10 2.37 -2.50
C GLN A 100 11.78 3.14 -1.23
N ARG A 101 12.74 3.91 -0.71
CA ARG A 101 12.57 4.71 0.52
C ARG A 101 12.61 6.18 0.21
N HIS A 102 11.70 6.94 0.83
CA HIS A 102 11.56 8.38 0.64
C HIS A 102 11.49 9.08 1.99
N TYR A 103 12.07 10.27 2.08
CA TYR A 103 11.61 11.28 3.05
C TYR A 103 10.31 11.91 2.53
N LEU A 104 9.58 12.59 3.41
CA LEU A 104 8.40 13.38 3.06
C LEU A 104 8.74 14.88 3.05
N TRP A 105 7.95 15.67 2.32
CA TRP A 105 8.07 17.14 2.26
C TRP A 105 7.27 17.85 3.37
N PHE A 106 6.83 17.09 4.37
CA PHE A 106 6.07 17.52 5.54
C PHE A 106 6.40 16.58 6.73
N ASP A 107 5.97 16.96 7.93
CA ASP A 107 6.05 16.11 9.12
C ASP A 107 4.75 15.26 9.22
N PRO A 108 4.81 13.94 8.98
CA PRO A 108 3.62 13.09 8.97
C PRO A 108 3.00 12.87 10.36
N THR A 109 3.56 13.47 11.43
CA THR A 109 3.04 13.40 12.80
C THR A 109 2.20 14.62 13.21
N LYS A 110 1.97 15.58 12.30
CA LYS A 110 1.31 16.85 12.61
C LYS A 110 -0.10 17.01 12.06
N ASP A 111 -0.41 16.32 10.98
CA ASP A 111 -1.72 16.34 10.33
C ASP A 111 -1.93 15.03 9.55
N PHE A 112 -3.17 14.79 9.11
CA PHE A 112 -3.48 13.66 8.24
C PHE A 112 -3.08 13.96 6.80
N HIS A 113 -2.50 12.95 6.15
CA HIS A 113 -2.10 12.98 4.74
C HIS A 113 -2.70 11.78 4.01
N THR A 114 -2.98 11.95 2.72
CA THR A 114 -3.64 10.92 1.90
C THR A 114 -2.60 10.01 1.27
N TYR A 115 -2.57 8.74 1.68
CA TYR A 115 -1.72 7.70 1.08
C TYR A 115 -2.58 6.79 0.21
N SER A 116 -2.23 6.64 -1.07
CA SER A 116 -3.08 5.91 -2.02
C SER A 116 -2.31 4.97 -2.93
N PHE A 117 -2.88 3.79 -3.15
CA PHE A 117 -2.53 2.93 -4.26
C PHE A 117 -3.50 3.19 -5.43
N PHE A 118 -2.97 3.47 -6.61
CA PHE A 118 -3.75 3.42 -7.85
C PHE A 118 -3.23 2.25 -8.70
N TRP A 119 -4.06 1.24 -8.93
CA TRP A 119 -3.69 0.03 -9.65
C TRP A 119 -4.68 -0.25 -10.78
N ASN A 120 -4.16 -0.31 -12.01
CA ASN A 120 -4.92 -0.79 -13.17
C ASN A 120 -4.04 -1.72 -14.03
N LYS A 121 -4.49 -2.05 -15.25
CA LYS A 121 -3.77 -2.94 -16.18
C LYS A 121 -2.47 -2.35 -16.75
N ARG A 122 -2.17 -1.07 -16.48
CA ARG A 122 -1.15 -0.28 -17.18
C ARG A 122 -0.05 0.20 -16.26
N ALA A 123 -0.37 0.60 -15.04
CA ALA A 123 0.60 0.95 -14.02
C ALA A 123 0.00 0.82 -12.61
N ILE A 124 0.90 0.64 -11.64
CA ILE A 124 0.67 0.88 -10.23
C ILE A 124 1.33 2.21 -9.89
N LEU A 125 0.61 3.10 -9.22
CA LEU A 125 1.13 4.32 -8.65
C LEU A 125 0.98 4.27 -7.13
N PHE A 126 2.01 4.73 -6.44
CA PHE A 126 1.98 5.02 -5.01
C PHE A 126 1.93 6.55 -4.91
N LEU A 127 0.90 7.08 -4.27
CA LEU A 127 0.67 8.52 -4.15
C LEU A 127 0.65 8.96 -2.69
N VAL A 128 1.10 10.19 -2.47
CA VAL A 128 0.97 10.94 -1.21
C VAL A 128 0.38 12.30 -1.57
N ASP A 129 -0.78 12.64 -1.03
CA ASP A 129 -1.55 13.85 -1.34
C ASP A 129 -1.73 14.08 -2.86
N ASP A 130 -2.17 13.03 -3.58
CA ASP A 130 -2.29 12.98 -5.05
C ASP A 130 -0.98 13.17 -5.86
N ILE A 131 0.16 13.34 -5.18
CA ILE A 131 1.49 13.42 -5.78
C ILE A 131 2.05 12.00 -5.92
N PRO A 132 2.28 11.49 -7.14
CA PRO A 132 2.88 10.18 -7.33
C PRO A 132 4.35 10.19 -6.89
N ILE A 133 4.68 9.36 -5.90
CA ILE A 133 6.07 9.16 -5.43
C ILE A 133 6.75 8.01 -6.19
N ARG A 134 5.99 7.00 -6.62
CA ARG A 134 6.48 5.83 -7.36
C ARG A 134 5.50 5.41 -8.45
N GLU A 135 6.06 4.92 -9.55
CA GLU A 135 5.34 4.29 -10.67
C GLU A 135 5.98 2.93 -10.97
N PHE A 136 5.16 1.88 -11.06
CA PHE A 136 5.54 0.57 -11.59
C PHE A 136 4.68 0.27 -12.83
N PRO A 137 5.19 0.53 -14.05
CA PRO A 137 4.42 0.35 -15.28
C PRO A 137 4.36 -1.13 -15.67
N ASN A 138 3.22 -1.58 -16.21
CA ASN A 138 3.07 -2.94 -16.71
C ASN A 138 4.02 -3.18 -17.90
N LYS A 139 4.97 -4.09 -17.66
CA LYS A 139 6.00 -4.52 -18.61
C LYS A 139 5.91 -6.04 -18.88
N GLU A 140 4.74 -6.68 -18.73
CA GLU A 140 4.50 -8.12 -19.02
C GLU A 140 5.02 -8.50 -20.41
N LYS A 141 4.75 -7.68 -21.43
CA LYS A 141 5.23 -7.88 -22.82
C LYS A 141 6.76 -7.88 -22.98
N LYS A 142 7.49 -7.51 -21.93
CA LYS A 142 8.96 -7.45 -21.86
C LYS A 142 9.52 -8.41 -20.78
N GLY A 143 8.70 -9.35 -20.31
CA GLY A 143 9.10 -10.38 -19.36
C GLY A 143 9.34 -9.87 -17.94
N VAL A 144 8.60 -8.84 -17.52
CA VAL A 144 8.50 -8.34 -16.14
C VAL A 144 7.14 -8.77 -15.60
N ALA A 145 7.09 -9.45 -14.45
CA ALA A 145 5.84 -9.85 -13.82
C ALA A 145 5.04 -8.63 -13.34
N TYR A 146 3.71 -8.71 -13.39
CA TYR A 146 2.81 -7.65 -12.95
C TYR A 146 1.59 -8.25 -12.23
N PRO A 147 1.12 -7.67 -11.11
CA PRO A 147 -0.04 -8.20 -10.41
C PRO A 147 -1.29 -7.90 -11.24
N ARG A 148 -1.93 -8.95 -11.74
CA ARG A 148 -3.04 -8.88 -12.71
C ARG A 148 -4.14 -9.92 -12.47
N SER A 149 -3.80 -11.03 -11.83
CA SER A 149 -4.65 -12.23 -11.71
C SER A 149 -4.98 -12.61 -10.28
N GLN A 150 -4.42 -11.95 -9.27
CA GLN A 150 -4.74 -12.16 -7.87
C GLN A 150 -5.54 -10.96 -7.36
N ALA A 151 -6.66 -11.20 -6.69
CA ALA A 151 -7.36 -10.15 -5.96
C ALA A 151 -6.63 -9.88 -4.64
N MET A 152 -6.60 -8.61 -4.23
CA MET A 152 -5.92 -8.17 -3.02
C MET A 152 -6.91 -7.54 -2.04
N GLY A 153 -6.78 -7.89 -0.76
CA GLY A 153 -7.41 -7.17 0.35
C GLY A 153 -6.56 -5.97 0.76
N VAL A 154 -7.16 -5.01 1.47
CA VAL A 154 -6.44 -3.90 2.11
C VAL A 154 -6.22 -4.25 3.58
N HIS A 155 -5.01 -4.03 4.09
CA HIS A 155 -4.64 -4.29 5.48
C HIS A 155 -3.86 -3.12 6.07
N GLY A 156 -4.11 -2.82 7.35
CA GLY A 156 -3.32 -1.89 8.16
C GLY A 156 -2.82 -2.59 9.41
N SER A 157 -1.59 -2.29 9.84
CA SER A 157 -0.96 -2.93 11.00
C SER A 157 0.12 -2.05 11.64
N LEU A 158 0.48 -2.39 12.88
CA LEU A 158 1.56 -1.78 13.66
C LEU A 158 2.33 -2.92 14.35
N TRP A 159 3.33 -3.54 13.69
CA TRP A 159 3.72 -4.96 13.89
C TRP A 159 5.04 -5.28 14.64
N ASN A 160 6.27 -5.17 14.08
CA ASN A 160 7.59 -5.09 14.78
C ASN A 160 8.75 -5.05 13.76
N ALA A 161 9.63 -4.05 13.79
CA ALA A 161 10.75 -3.98 12.84
C ALA A 161 12.11 -3.53 13.42
N ASP A 162 12.37 -3.79 14.71
CA ASP A 162 13.62 -3.42 15.40
C ASP A 162 14.90 -3.84 14.64
N ASP A 163 14.85 -4.95 13.91
CA ASP A 163 16.02 -5.49 13.18
C ASP A 163 16.35 -4.78 11.87
N TRP A 164 15.49 -3.89 11.37
CA TRP A 164 15.72 -3.26 10.06
C TRP A 164 15.13 -1.85 9.86
N ALA A 165 14.03 -1.47 10.53
CA ALA A 165 13.33 -0.22 10.22
C ALA A 165 14.16 1.03 10.52
N THR A 166 14.50 1.25 11.79
CA THR A 166 15.13 2.51 12.21
C THR A 166 16.64 2.47 11.94
N GLN A 167 17.08 3.29 10.98
CA GLN A 167 18.49 3.40 10.57
C GLN A 167 19.17 2.07 10.17
N GLY A 168 18.40 1.14 9.59
CA GLY A 168 18.88 -0.21 9.27
C GLY A 168 18.97 -1.13 10.48
N GLY A 169 18.07 -0.98 11.46
CA GLY A 169 18.02 -1.79 12.68
C GLY A 169 19.03 -1.42 13.76
N ARG A 170 19.76 -0.30 13.59
CA ARG A 170 20.76 0.18 14.56
C ARG A 170 20.13 0.83 15.78
N VAL A 171 18.96 1.44 15.61
CA VAL A 171 18.17 2.03 16.70
C VAL A 171 17.02 1.08 16.99
N LYS A 172 16.86 0.74 18.27
CA LYS A 172 15.83 -0.18 18.78
C LYS A 172 14.71 0.61 19.45
N THR A 173 13.52 0.02 19.54
CA THR A 173 12.33 0.65 20.09
C THR A 173 12.49 0.89 21.59
N ASN A 174 12.35 2.15 22.00
CA ASN A 174 12.35 2.50 23.43
C ASN A 174 10.94 2.36 24.01
N TRP A 175 10.64 1.18 24.56
CA TRP A 175 9.34 0.87 25.15
C TRP A 175 8.89 1.79 26.29
N SER A 176 9.80 2.57 26.90
CA SER A 176 9.38 3.59 27.88
C SER A 176 8.58 4.75 27.27
N HIS A 177 8.54 4.86 25.93
CA HIS A 177 7.72 5.82 25.18
C HIS A 177 6.37 5.24 24.72
N SER A 178 6.02 4.00 25.09
CA SER A 178 4.70 3.42 24.76
C SER A 178 3.56 4.10 25.55
N PRO A 179 2.32 4.14 25.02
CA PRO A 179 1.90 3.57 23.75
C PRO A 179 2.32 4.42 22.55
N PHE A 180 2.82 3.77 21.49
CA PHE A 180 2.89 4.43 20.19
C PHE A 180 1.53 4.27 19.49
N VAL A 181 1.10 5.28 18.74
CA VAL A 181 -0.22 5.29 18.11
C VAL A 181 -0.07 5.69 16.65
N VAL A 182 -0.83 5.03 15.77
CA VAL A 182 -1.09 5.48 14.40
C VAL A 182 -2.59 5.64 14.23
N GLU A 183 -2.98 6.70 13.53
CA GLU A 183 -4.39 7.02 13.27
C GLU A 183 -4.67 6.95 11.78
N PHE A 184 -5.80 6.34 11.42
CA PHE A 184 -6.35 6.25 10.07
C PHE A 184 -7.72 6.91 10.06
N GLN A 185 -8.07 7.60 8.97
CA GLN A 185 -9.42 8.10 8.72
C GLN A 185 -9.69 8.16 7.23
N SER A 186 -10.96 8.35 6.84
CA SER A 186 -11.37 8.58 5.45
C SER A 186 -10.88 7.51 4.46
N LEU A 187 -11.08 6.23 4.82
CA LEU A 187 -10.69 5.09 3.98
C LEU A 187 -11.64 4.99 2.77
N GLU A 188 -11.08 5.21 1.57
CA GLU A 188 -11.82 5.15 0.30
C GLU A 188 -11.35 3.95 -0.54
N ILE A 189 -12.32 3.16 -1.04
CA ILE A 189 -12.07 2.00 -1.91
C ILE A 189 -13.02 2.05 -3.11
N ASP A 190 -12.55 2.56 -4.24
CA ASP A 190 -13.22 2.42 -5.55
C ASP A 190 -12.52 1.33 -6.37
N ALA A 191 -13.07 0.12 -6.34
CA ALA A 191 -12.44 -1.08 -6.89
C ALA A 191 -13.44 -2.04 -7.55
N CYS A 192 -12.95 -2.90 -8.44
CA CYS A 192 -13.72 -4.01 -8.97
C CYS A 192 -13.82 -5.15 -7.95
N GLN A 193 -14.91 -5.20 -7.19
CA GLN A 193 -15.15 -6.20 -6.16
C GLN A 193 -15.38 -7.60 -6.76
N LEU A 194 -14.72 -8.63 -6.20
CA LEU A 194 -15.01 -10.04 -6.50
C LEU A 194 -15.97 -10.65 -5.48
N SER A 195 -16.67 -11.70 -5.89
CA SER A 195 -17.60 -12.43 -5.04
C SER A 195 -16.85 -13.18 -3.93
N PRO A 196 -17.32 -13.07 -2.67
CA PRO A 196 -16.77 -13.80 -1.54
C PRO A 196 -16.50 -15.29 -1.80
N ASP A 197 -17.46 -16.03 -2.32
CA ASP A 197 -17.34 -17.47 -2.58
C ASP A 197 -16.24 -17.90 -3.56
N GLY A 198 -15.49 -16.97 -4.16
CA GLY A 198 -14.43 -17.26 -5.12
C GLY A 198 -14.96 -17.69 -6.49
N ALA A 199 -16.26 -17.49 -6.76
CA ALA A 199 -16.89 -17.87 -8.03
C ALA A 199 -16.45 -16.99 -9.22
N ASP A 200 -15.90 -15.81 -8.96
CA ASP A 200 -15.45 -14.86 -9.98
C ASP A 200 -13.98 -15.08 -10.38
N ASP A 201 -13.74 -15.26 -11.68
CA ASP A 201 -12.41 -15.10 -12.26
C ASP A 201 -12.03 -13.59 -12.30
N PRO A 202 -10.92 -13.17 -11.66
CA PRO A 202 -10.51 -11.75 -11.61
C PRO A 202 -10.27 -11.13 -12.99
N VAL A 203 -9.73 -11.92 -13.93
CA VAL A 203 -9.40 -11.49 -15.29
C VAL A 203 -10.67 -11.40 -16.15
N VAL A 204 -11.66 -12.25 -15.93
CA VAL A 204 -12.94 -12.18 -16.65
C VAL A 204 -13.83 -11.05 -16.13
N LYS A 205 -13.91 -10.86 -14.80
CA LYS A 205 -14.79 -9.84 -14.19
C LYS A 205 -14.20 -8.42 -14.23
N CYS A 206 -12.91 -8.28 -13.89
CA CYS A 206 -12.22 -6.99 -13.78
C CYS A 206 -11.26 -6.72 -14.95
N GLY A 207 -10.91 -7.75 -15.73
CA GLY A 207 -9.94 -7.66 -16.82
C GLY A 207 -10.49 -7.13 -18.16
N LYS A 208 -11.78 -6.81 -18.29
CA LYS A 208 -12.32 -6.21 -19.53
C LYS A 208 -11.82 -4.78 -19.71
N SER A 209 -11.54 -4.37 -20.94
CA SER A 209 -11.05 -3.01 -21.23
C SER A 209 -12.21 -2.02 -21.36
N GLY A 210 -12.09 -0.86 -20.71
CA GLY A 210 -13.07 0.23 -20.79
C GLY A 210 -14.31 0.08 -19.91
N GLN A 211 -14.39 -0.99 -19.10
CA GLN A 211 -15.50 -1.22 -18.17
C GLN A 211 -15.52 -0.19 -17.04
N PHE A 212 -14.35 0.20 -16.51
CA PHE A 212 -14.21 1.11 -15.39
C PHE A 212 -13.57 2.44 -15.80
N TRP A 213 -13.69 3.47 -14.96
CA TRP A 213 -13.11 4.78 -15.28
C TRP A 213 -11.59 4.73 -15.39
N TRP A 214 -10.92 3.95 -14.52
CA TRP A 214 -9.46 3.75 -14.54
C TRP A 214 -8.95 2.99 -15.76
N ASP A 215 -9.82 2.33 -16.54
CA ASP A 215 -9.48 1.72 -17.83
C ASP A 215 -9.62 2.70 -19.02
N LYS A 216 -10.29 3.85 -18.86
CA LYS A 216 -10.54 4.79 -19.98
C LYS A 216 -9.22 5.27 -20.61
N PRO A 217 -9.19 5.59 -21.92
CA PRO A 217 -7.97 6.02 -22.61
C PRO A 217 -7.30 7.27 -22.01
N VAL A 218 -8.08 8.17 -21.39
CA VAL A 218 -7.56 9.38 -20.72
C VAL A 218 -6.71 9.07 -19.48
N VAL A 219 -6.94 7.91 -18.84
CA VAL A 219 -6.20 7.45 -17.64
C VAL A 219 -5.06 6.49 -18.04
N LYS A 220 -4.56 6.57 -19.28
CA LYS A 220 -3.57 5.60 -19.80
C LYS A 220 -2.18 5.72 -19.24
N GLU A 221 -1.76 6.93 -18.89
CA GLU A 221 -0.39 7.22 -18.46
C GLU A 221 -0.37 8.27 -17.37
N VAL A 222 0.69 8.22 -16.57
CA VAL A 222 1.21 9.38 -15.83
C VAL A 222 1.38 10.53 -16.82
N ASN A 223 0.52 11.55 -16.70
CA ASN A 223 0.51 12.69 -17.61
C ASN A 223 1.81 13.53 -17.47
N LYS A 224 2.04 14.51 -18.37
CA LYS A 224 3.26 15.32 -18.36
C LYS A 224 3.52 16.05 -17.04
N GLN A 225 2.48 16.38 -16.27
CA GLN A 225 2.59 16.99 -14.93
C GLN A 225 3.01 15.93 -13.89
N ARG A 226 2.31 14.79 -13.83
CA ARG A 226 2.67 13.68 -12.93
C ARG A 226 4.08 13.12 -13.20
N LYS A 227 4.55 13.11 -14.45
CA LYS A 227 5.95 12.75 -14.81
C LYS A 227 6.98 13.75 -14.26
N ARG A 228 6.64 15.05 -14.21
CA ARG A 228 7.47 16.08 -13.57
C ARG A 228 7.47 15.96 -12.05
N GLN A 229 6.31 15.68 -11.44
CA GLN A 229 6.19 15.40 -10.00
C GLN A 229 7.05 14.20 -9.60
N LEU A 230 6.90 13.05 -10.27
CA LEU A 230 7.75 11.87 -10.05
C LEU A 230 9.24 12.18 -10.17
N LYS A 231 9.66 12.98 -11.16
CA LYS A 231 11.06 13.41 -11.26
C LYS A 231 11.48 14.25 -10.06
N TRP A 232 10.69 15.26 -9.67
CA TRP A 232 11.01 16.09 -8.51
C TRP A 232 11.09 15.28 -7.21
N ILE A 233 10.19 14.31 -6.99
CA ILE A 233 10.26 13.38 -5.85
C ILE A 233 11.55 12.57 -5.88
N ARG A 234 11.90 11.97 -7.03
CA ARG A 234 13.13 11.18 -7.20
C ARG A 234 14.40 12.01 -6.99
N ASP A 235 14.40 13.27 -7.42
CA ASP A 235 15.55 14.16 -7.34
C ASP A 235 15.80 14.72 -5.92
N ASN A 236 14.76 14.80 -5.07
CA ASN A 236 14.83 15.53 -3.79
C ASN A 236 14.51 14.68 -2.54
N PHE A 237 13.77 13.57 -2.67
CA PHE A 237 13.23 12.83 -1.52
C PHE A 237 13.54 11.32 -1.52
N LEU A 238 13.86 10.72 -2.67
CA LEU A 238 14.24 9.31 -2.79
C LEU A 238 15.63 9.08 -2.21
N ILE A 239 15.72 8.27 -1.14
CA ILE A 239 16.98 7.99 -0.41
C ILE A 239 17.48 6.54 -0.57
N TYR A 240 16.63 5.62 -1.03
CA TYR A 240 17.03 4.28 -1.43
C TYR A 240 16.16 3.80 -2.58
N ASP A 241 16.79 3.13 -3.55
CA ASP A 241 16.14 2.63 -4.75
C ASP A 241 16.77 1.29 -5.14
N TYR A 242 16.02 0.19 -4.99
CA TYR A 242 16.49 -1.15 -5.33
C TYR A 242 17.08 -1.27 -6.75
N CYS A 243 16.61 -0.47 -7.71
CA CYS A 243 17.14 -0.45 -9.08
C CYS A 243 18.57 0.12 -9.19
N GLN A 244 19.07 0.81 -8.15
CA GLN A 244 20.43 1.38 -8.08
C GLN A 244 21.33 0.58 -7.13
N ASP A 245 20.78 -0.39 -6.39
CA ASP A 245 21.52 -1.22 -5.45
C ASP A 245 22.27 -2.37 -6.15
N VAL A 246 23.38 -2.01 -6.80
CA VAL A 246 24.29 -2.96 -7.46
C VAL A 246 24.98 -3.94 -6.50
N ALA A 247 24.99 -3.64 -5.19
CA ALA A 247 25.55 -4.54 -4.18
C ALA A 247 24.59 -5.69 -3.85
N ARG A 248 23.28 -5.43 -3.87
CA ARG A 248 22.22 -6.44 -3.69
C ARG A 248 21.91 -7.23 -4.96
N PHE A 249 21.98 -6.60 -6.15
CA PHE A 249 21.65 -7.23 -7.43
C PHE A 249 22.90 -7.50 -8.29
N THR A 250 23.77 -8.38 -7.79
CA THR A 250 25.07 -8.72 -8.41
C THR A 250 24.96 -9.47 -9.74
N GLU A 251 23.88 -10.21 -9.98
CA GLU A 251 23.61 -10.90 -11.25
C GLU A 251 23.18 -9.96 -12.39
N GLY A 252 23.04 -8.67 -12.10
CA GLY A 252 22.68 -7.63 -13.06
C GLY A 252 21.36 -6.93 -12.70
N MET A 253 21.16 -5.75 -13.29
CA MET A 253 20.01 -4.90 -13.00
C MET A 253 18.69 -5.54 -13.47
N LEU A 254 17.69 -5.57 -12.59
CA LEU A 254 16.38 -6.18 -12.84
C LEU A 254 15.67 -5.58 -14.07
N ARG A 255 14.88 -6.42 -14.77
CA ARG A 255 14.32 -6.09 -16.10
C ARG A 255 13.44 -4.85 -16.13
N GLU A 256 12.70 -4.61 -15.04
CA GLU A 256 11.85 -3.44 -14.86
C GLU A 256 12.65 -2.12 -14.79
N CYS A 257 13.88 -2.19 -14.25
CA CYS A 257 14.78 -1.07 -14.02
C CYS A 257 15.48 -0.60 -15.29
N LEU A 258 15.77 -1.52 -16.24
CA LEU A 258 16.44 -1.25 -17.53
C LEU A 258 15.72 -0.23 -18.44
N GLN A 259 14.52 0.21 -18.08
CA GLN A 259 13.62 1.00 -18.93
C GLN A 259 12.77 1.97 -18.11
N ARG A 260 13.41 2.74 -17.22
CA ARG A 260 12.78 3.80 -16.43
C ARG A 260 12.77 5.15 -17.15
#